data_AF-A0A3N5GIY1-F1
#
_entry.id   AF-A0A3N5GIY1-F1
#
_cell.length_a   1.000
_cell.length_b   1.000
_cell.length_c   1.000
_cell.angle_alpha   90.00
_cell.angle_beta   90.00
_cell.angle_gamma   90.00
#
_symmetry.space_group_name_H-M   'P 1'
#
loop_
_entity.id
_entity.type
_entity.pdbx_description
1 polymer ?
#
loop_
_entity_poly.entity_id
_entity_poly.type
_entity_poly.pdbx_seq_one_letter_code
_entity_poly.pdbx_strand_id
1 'polypeptide(L)'
;MDPRPGLRRLGARDHLQKTLKARRAARWPGLVHEMQTARRAGQSHRQTIQSLPGIAPGSLSAVRTHRQPRPRPPDSHPKIRRIWGGAGGGVMINRQNWLDTRAYLHYIEQGKDPATVKRARAYLRHLLEWADEASLTQARAIDPAFPTYLVTARDDGKPGPLSRSTIVRGLSAARLFFSWARAEWPGRYKSITESWINLLQPGRDLRLQNDLRIHEFYTLDEVRSLATVSVETLRERRAQAGACLLYLSGMRADALASLPIACVDLVNGQILQLPLMGVRTKNRKSA
;
A
#
# COMPACT_ATOMS: atom_id res chain seq x y z
N MET A 1 27.98 18.57 -61.76
CA MET A 1 28.39 17.34 -61.04
C MET A 1 29.15 17.78 -59.81
N ASP A 2 28.60 17.52 -58.62
CA ASP A 2 29.27 17.79 -57.34
C ASP A 2 28.61 16.88 -56.28
N PRO A 3 29.34 16.01 -55.55
CA PRO A 3 28.74 15.08 -54.59
C PRO A 3 28.72 15.66 -53.16
N ARG A 4 27.62 15.41 -52.45
CA ARG A 4 27.40 15.79 -51.04
C ARG A 4 28.31 14.97 -50.09
N PRO A 5 28.79 15.54 -48.97
CA PRO A 5 29.53 14.79 -47.95
C PRO A 5 28.58 14.14 -46.92
N GLY A 6 28.85 12.86 -46.63
CA GLY A 6 28.10 12.04 -45.68
C GLY A 6 28.42 12.32 -44.20
N LEU A 7 27.37 12.31 -43.36
CA LEU A 7 27.45 12.41 -41.90
C LEU A 7 27.98 11.11 -41.28
N ARG A 8 29.11 11.19 -40.56
CA ARG A 8 29.52 10.22 -39.54
C ARG A 8 28.88 10.57 -38.19
N ARG A 9 28.01 9.72 -37.65
CA ARG A 9 27.65 9.70 -36.21
C ARG A 9 27.36 8.26 -35.73
N LEU A 10 28.41 7.53 -35.33
CA LEU A 10 28.30 6.21 -34.71
C LEU A 10 29.25 5.99 -33.51
N GLY A 11 29.75 7.06 -32.87
CA GLY A 11 30.74 6.92 -31.77
C GLY A 11 30.24 7.14 -30.34
N ALA A 12 29.08 7.79 -30.13
CA ALA A 12 28.73 8.31 -28.80
C ALA A 12 27.98 7.31 -27.89
N ARG A 13 27.27 6.32 -28.45
CA ARG A 13 26.47 5.37 -27.67
C ARG A 13 27.31 4.26 -27.03
N ASP A 14 28.31 3.76 -27.75
CA ASP A 14 29.18 2.68 -27.25
C ASP A 14 30.09 3.14 -26.12
N HIS A 15 30.51 4.40 -26.13
CA HIS A 15 31.36 4.94 -25.08
C HIS A 15 30.63 5.10 -23.73
N LEU A 16 29.32 5.36 -23.77
CA LEU A 16 28.48 5.53 -22.59
C LEU A 16 28.09 4.18 -21.95
N GLN A 17 27.89 3.14 -22.77
CA GLN A 17 27.65 1.80 -22.24
C GLN A 17 28.91 1.16 -21.64
N LYS A 18 30.09 1.38 -22.25
CA LYS A 18 31.38 0.88 -21.71
C LYS A 18 31.74 1.53 -20.38
N THR A 19 31.50 2.83 -20.22
CA THR A 19 31.79 3.57 -18.96
C THR A 19 30.85 3.19 -17.80
N LEU A 20 29.59 2.84 -18.08
CA LEU A 20 28.65 2.34 -17.06
C LEU A 20 28.97 0.92 -16.59
N LYS A 21 29.43 0.03 -17.48
CA LYS A 21 29.90 -1.32 -17.12
C LYS A 21 31.16 -1.27 -16.25
N ALA A 22 32.13 -0.42 -16.59
CA ALA A 22 33.37 -0.28 -15.82
C ALA A 22 33.13 0.26 -14.39
N ARG A 23 32.21 1.21 -14.22
CA ARG A 23 31.84 1.75 -12.89
C ARG A 23 31.09 0.77 -11.99
N ARG A 24 30.41 -0.23 -12.55
CA ARG A 24 29.71 -1.28 -11.79
C ARG A 24 30.67 -2.34 -11.24
N ALA A 25 31.73 -2.65 -11.99
CA ALA A 25 32.75 -3.62 -11.57
C ALA A 25 33.68 -3.08 -10.46
N ALA A 26 33.94 -1.77 -10.44
CA ALA A 26 34.87 -1.17 -9.48
C ALA A 26 34.30 -0.97 -8.05
N ARG A 27 33.00 -1.15 -7.82
CA ARG A 27 32.36 -0.71 -6.56
C ARG A 27 32.08 -1.82 -5.55
N TRP A 28 32.16 -3.12 -5.91
CA TRP A 28 31.79 -4.22 -5.00
C TRP A 28 32.50 -5.55 -5.29
N PRO A 29 33.76 -5.75 -4.86
CA PRO A 29 34.46 -7.03 -5.02
C PRO A 29 33.96 -8.12 -4.06
N GLY A 30 33.34 -7.75 -2.92
CA GLY A 30 32.97 -8.70 -1.86
C GLY A 30 31.66 -9.46 -2.05
N LEU A 31 30.75 -8.99 -2.91
CA LEU A 31 29.37 -9.49 -2.95
C LEU A 31 29.21 -10.81 -3.74
N VAL A 32 30.19 -11.16 -4.59
CA VAL A 32 30.14 -12.38 -5.41
C VAL A 32 30.51 -13.62 -4.59
N HIS A 33 31.36 -13.48 -3.58
CA HIS A 33 31.76 -14.59 -2.72
C HIS A 33 30.69 -14.93 -1.66
N GLU A 34 29.96 -13.92 -1.18
CA GLU A 34 28.86 -14.07 -0.21
C GLU A 34 27.60 -14.69 -0.85
N MET A 35 27.36 -14.45 -2.14
CA MET A 35 26.24 -15.09 -2.86
C MET A 35 26.50 -16.57 -3.21
N GLN A 36 27.76 -17.01 -3.30
CA GLN A 36 28.10 -18.41 -3.58
C GLN A 36 28.05 -19.29 -2.32
N THR A 37 28.36 -18.74 -1.15
CA THR A 37 28.25 -19.42 0.15
C THR A 37 26.79 -19.58 0.58
N ALA A 38 25.92 -18.60 0.34
CA ALA A 38 24.48 -18.70 0.61
C ALA A 38 23.75 -19.77 -0.23
N ARG A 39 24.23 -20.08 -1.45
CA ARG A 39 23.65 -21.12 -2.30
C ARG A 39 23.97 -22.55 -1.83
N ARG A 40 25.10 -22.77 -1.14
CA ARG A 40 25.46 -24.09 -0.59
C ARG A 40 24.70 -24.43 0.69
N ALA A 41 24.38 -23.43 1.52
CA ALA A 41 23.57 -23.65 2.73
C ALA A 41 22.11 -24.02 2.43
N GLY A 42 21.54 -23.49 1.34
CA GLY A 42 20.15 -23.76 0.95
C GLY A 42 19.87 -25.15 0.34
N GLN A 43 20.91 -25.88 -0.11
CA GLN A 43 20.75 -27.23 -0.67
C GLN A 43 20.78 -28.33 0.40
N SER A 44 21.38 -28.07 1.57
CA SER A 44 21.45 -29.05 2.68
C SER A 44 20.10 -29.24 3.39
N HIS A 45 19.24 -28.21 3.44
CA HIS A 45 17.92 -28.30 4.09
C HIS A 45 16.83 -29.00 3.28
N ARG A 46 17.09 -29.38 2.02
CA ARG A 46 16.10 -30.02 1.14
C ARG A 46 16.15 -31.55 1.14
N GLN A 47 17.10 -32.16 1.86
CA GLN A 47 17.25 -33.62 1.94
C GLN A 47 16.72 -34.26 3.25
N THR A 48 16.24 -33.46 4.21
CA THR A 48 15.82 -33.98 5.52
C THR A 48 14.30 -34.13 5.69
N ILE A 49 13.47 -33.88 4.67
CA ILE A 49 11.98 -34.01 4.75
C ILE A 49 11.46 -35.06 3.76
N GLN A 50 12.17 -36.18 3.63
CA GLN A 50 11.70 -37.38 2.94
C GLN A 50 12.06 -38.62 3.78
N SER A 51 11.43 -38.77 4.94
CA SER A 51 11.40 -40.04 5.69
C SER A 51 10.45 -39.95 6.89
N LEU A 52 9.14 -39.97 6.62
CA LEU A 52 8.15 -40.38 7.63
C LEU A 52 7.06 -41.22 6.95
N PRO A 53 6.83 -42.48 7.38
CA PRO A 53 5.83 -43.35 6.79
C PRO A 53 4.48 -43.26 7.51
N GLY A 54 3.40 -43.36 6.73
CA GLY A 54 2.17 -44.02 7.14
C GLY A 54 1.02 -43.15 7.64
N ILE A 55 0.18 -42.65 6.72
CA ILE A 55 -1.27 -42.50 6.94
C ILE A 55 -1.99 -42.82 5.61
N ALA A 56 -2.84 -43.84 5.62
CA ALA A 56 -3.64 -44.28 4.47
C ALA A 56 -4.82 -43.33 4.19
N PRO A 57 -5.27 -43.18 2.92
CA PRO A 57 -6.41 -42.34 2.58
C PRO A 57 -7.71 -43.13 2.63
N GLY A 58 -8.63 -42.76 3.53
CA GLY A 58 -9.95 -43.37 3.67
C GLY A 58 -11.03 -42.34 3.99
N SER A 59 -11.94 -42.16 3.03
CA SER A 59 -13.33 -41.68 3.14
C SER A 59 -13.63 -40.46 4.03
N LEU A 60 -13.93 -39.33 3.40
CA LEU A 60 -14.86 -38.34 3.98
C LEU A 60 -15.90 -37.94 2.95
N SER A 61 -17.07 -38.56 3.12
CA SER A 61 -18.33 -38.23 2.45
C SER A 61 -18.79 -36.82 2.79
N ALA A 62 -19.51 -36.25 1.82
CA ALA A 62 -20.14 -34.94 1.84
C ALA A 62 -20.92 -34.64 3.15
N VAL A 63 -20.48 -33.61 3.87
CA VAL A 63 -21.30 -32.92 4.89
C VAL A 63 -21.73 -31.57 4.31
N ARG A 64 -22.93 -31.56 3.74
CA ARG A 64 -23.62 -30.38 3.22
C ARG A 64 -24.28 -29.67 4.41
N THR A 65 -23.57 -28.76 5.08
CA THR A 65 -24.19 -27.94 6.14
C THR A 65 -25.04 -26.84 5.53
N HIS A 66 -26.36 -26.99 5.65
CA HIS A 66 -27.35 -25.93 5.45
C HIS A 66 -27.02 -24.76 6.41
N ARG A 67 -26.49 -23.65 5.87
CA ARG A 67 -26.36 -22.40 6.63
C ARG A 67 -27.72 -21.72 6.70
N GLN A 68 -28.34 -21.76 7.88
CA GLN A 68 -29.44 -20.88 8.26
C GLN A 68 -28.97 -19.41 8.22
N PRO A 69 -29.77 -18.46 7.69
CA PRO A 69 -29.44 -17.05 7.71
C PRO A 69 -29.48 -16.50 9.15
N ARG A 70 -28.45 -15.76 9.56
CA ARG A 70 -28.41 -15.11 10.88
C ARG A 70 -29.46 -14.00 10.96
N PRO A 71 -30.14 -13.82 12.11
CA PRO A 71 -31.07 -12.71 12.30
C PRO A 71 -30.35 -11.36 12.23
N ARG A 72 -30.98 -10.37 11.59
CA ARG A 72 -30.49 -8.99 11.54
C ARG A 72 -30.57 -8.36 12.95
N PRO A 73 -29.53 -7.63 13.40
CA PRO A 73 -29.65 -6.84 14.63
C PRO A 73 -30.63 -5.67 14.42
N PRO A 74 -31.31 -5.21 15.47
CA PRO A 74 -32.34 -4.19 15.37
C PRO A 74 -31.77 -2.85 14.87
N ASP A 75 -32.47 -2.27 13.90
CA ASP A 75 -32.23 -0.94 13.35
C ASP A 75 -32.53 0.14 14.39
N SER A 76 -31.51 0.52 15.17
CA SER A 76 -31.52 1.77 15.91
C SER A 76 -30.18 2.46 15.69
N HIS A 77 -30.13 3.40 14.74
CA HIS A 77 -29.44 4.70 14.90
C HIS A 77 -29.53 5.50 13.59
N PRO A 78 -29.76 6.82 13.69
CA PRO A 78 -30.22 7.63 12.58
C PRO A 78 -29.13 7.91 11.55
N LYS A 79 -29.57 7.86 10.29
CA LYS A 79 -28.91 8.18 9.02
C LYS A 79 -27.97 9.40 9.13
N ILE A 80 -26.65 9.17 9.04
CA ILE A 80 -25.66 10.23 8.87
C ILE A 80 -25.58 10.63 7.40
N ARG A 81 -25.92 11.89 7.12
CA ARG A 81 -25.96 12.53 5.79
C ARG A 81 -24.80 13.52 5.59
N ARG A 82 -24.35 13.52 4.33
CA ARG A 82 -23.48 14.42 3.53
C ARG A 82 -22.82 15.67 4.13
N ILE A 83 -21.48 15.68 3.98
CA ILE A 83 -20.63 16.66 3.26
C ILE A 83 -20.98 18.14 3.50
N TRP A 84 -20.42 18.68 4.59
CA TRP A 84 -20.01 20.07 4.84
C TRP A 84 -20.57 21.13 3.89
N GLY A 85 -21.78 21.63 4.21
CA GLY A 85 -22.43 22.76 3.56
C GLY A 85 -23.96 22.73 3.74
N GLY A 86 -24.45 22.80 4.97
CA GLY A 86 -25.90 22.89 5.23
C GLY A 86 -26.23 22.62 6.70
N ALA A 87 -26.95 23.56 7.31
CA ALA A 87 -27.20 23.68 8.75
C ALA A 87 -28.03 22.53 9.36
N GLY A 88 -27.72 22.20 10.63
CA GLY A 88 -28.66 21.57 11.58
C GLY A 88 -28.18 20.25 12.21
N GLY A 89 -27.42 20.34 13.32
CA GLY A 89 -27.02 19.23 14.21
C GLY A 89 -25.52 18.87 14.13
N GLY A 90 -24.63 19.83 14.39
CA GLY A 90 -23.21 19.74 14.04
C GLY A 90 -22.36 18.94 15.03
N VAL A 91 -21.53 18.03 14.51
CA VAL A 91 -20.28 17.61 15.16
C VAL A 91 -19.47 18.88 15.38
N MET A 92 -19.41 19.36 16.61
CA MET A 92 -18.76 20.62 16.93
C MET A 92 -17.30 20.32 17.22
N ILE A 93 -16.55 20.10 16.13
CA ILE A 93 -15.11 19.85 16.22
C ILE A 93 -14.46 21.04 16.94
N ASN A 94 -13.82 20.74 18.07
CA ASN A 94 -13.06 21.72 18.82
C ASN A 94 -12.06 22.46 17.91
N ARG A 95 -12.17 23.79 17.86
CA ARG A 95 -11.36 24.62 16.96
C ARG A 95 -9.86 24.41 17.15
N GLN A 96 -9.40 24.23 18.40
CA GLN A 96 -7.99 24.02 18.68
C GLN A 96 -7.52 22.65 18.16
N ASN A 97 -8.33 21.59 18.31
CA ASN A 97 -8.01 20.28 17.76
C ASN A 97 -7.80 20.33 16.24
N TRP A 98 -8.65 21.08 15.54
CA TRP A 98 -8.53 21.29 14.10
C TRP A 98 -7.24 22.03 13.73
N LEU A 99 -6.91 23.11 14.45
CA LEU A 99 -5.68 23.87 14.23
C LEU A 99 -4.45 23.00 14.45
N ASP A 100 -4.42 22.25 15.54
CA ASP A 100 -3.31 21.37 15.90
C ASP A 100 -3.12 20.26 14.84
N THR A 101 -4.21 19.66 14.39
CA THR A 101 -4.19 18.66 13.30
C THR A 101 -3.70 19.27 11.99
N ARG A 102 -4.14 20.49 11.66
CA ARG A 102 -3.70 21.18 10.44
C ARG A 102 -2.21 21.52 10.50
N ALA A 103 -1.71 21.98 11.63
CA ALA A 103 -0.30 22.24 11.84
C ALA A 103 0.54 20.96 11.69
N TYR A 104 0.09 19.84 12.26
CA TYR A 104 0.74 18.54 12.05
C TYR A 104 0.78 18.13 10.56
N LEU A 105 -0.35 18.30 9.85
CA LEU A 105 -0.42 17.97 8.42
C LEU A 105 0.54 18.84 7.60
N HIS A 106 0.69 20.11 7.95
CA HIS A 106 1.66 21.00 7.33
C HIS A 106 3.12 20.58 7.63
N TYR A 107 3.40 20.18 8.87
CA TYR A 107 4.72 19.65 9.24
C TYR A 107 5.11 18.43 8.40
N ILE A 108 4.22 17.42 8.28
CA ILE A 108 4.56 16.21 7.51
C ILE A 108 4.62 16.44 6.01
N GLU A 109 3.97 17.49 5.49
CA GLU A 109 4.00 17.86 4.07
C GLU A 109 5.40 18.26 3.59
N GLN A 110 6.25 18.74 4.49
CA GLN A 110 7.64 19.10 4.19
C GLN A 110 8.51 17.88 3.82
N GLY A 111 8.14 16.67 4.30
CA GLY A 111 8.94 15.46 4.14
C GLY A 111 8.21 14.26 3.55
N LYS A 112 6.91 14.36 3.26
CA LYS A 112 6.08 13.27 2.73
C LYS A 112 5.45 13.65 1.41
N ASP A 113 5.18 12.64 0.58
CA ASP A 113 4.45 12.86 -0.67
C ASP A 113 2.99 13.26 -0.41
N PRO A 114 2.37 14.06 -1.31
CA PRO A 114 1.00 14.55 -1.12
C PRO A 114 -0.05 13.43 -0.93
N ALA A 115 0.15 12.26 -1.55
CA ALA A 115 -0.78 11.15 -1.38
C ALA A 115 -0.70 10.55 0.03
N THR A 116 0.49 10.51 0.64
CA THR A 116 0.66 10.14 2.05
C THR A 116 0.02 11.15 2.99
N VAL A 117 0.20 12.46 2.77
CA VAL A 117 -0.45 13.52 3.56
C VAL A 117 -1.97 13.42 3.46
N LYS A 118 -2.51 13.21 2.25
CA LYS A 118 -3.95 13.01 2.02
C LYS A 118 -4.50 11.82 2.81
N ARG A 119 -3.77 10.69 2.85
CA ARG A 119 -4.16 9.52 3.66
C ARG A 119 -4.10 9.81 5.15
N ALA A 120 -3.04 10.47 5.62
CA ALA A 120 -2.92 10.88 7.03
C ALA A 120 -4.08 11.77 7.46
N ARG A 121 -4.48 12.74 6.62
CA ARG A 121 -5.66 13.58 6.85
C ARG A 121 -6.94 12.76 6.99
N ALA A 122 -7.16 11.78 6.11
CA ALA A 122 -8.34 10.91 6.20
C ALA A 122 -8.37 10.10 7.50
N TYR A 123 -7.21 9.65 7.99
CA TYR A 123 -7.11 8.93 9.26
C TYR A 123 -7.32 9.85 10.48
N LEU A 124 -6.73 11.05 10.47
CA LEU A 124 -6.88 12.03 11.55
C LEU A 124 -8.27 12.65 11.61
N ARG A 125 -9.05 12.58 10.53
CA ARG A 125 -10.47 12.94 10.56
C ARG A 125 -11.21 12.13 11.63
N HIS A 126 -10.98 10.81 11.69
CA HIS A 126 -11.61 9.97 12.72
C HIS A 126 -11.16 10.34 14.14
N LEU A 127 -9.93 10.86 14.31
CA LEU A 127 -9.46 11.37 15.59
C LEU A 127 -10.23 12.64 16.00
N LEU A 128 -10.51 13.53 15.05
CA LEU A 128 -11.31 14.74 15.28
C LEU A 128 -12.78 14.40 15.55
N GLU A 129 -13.36 13.48 14.79
CA GLU A 129 -14.74 13.01 14.98
C GLU A 129 -14.92 12.31 16.33
N TRP A 130 -13.91 11.54 16.76
CA TRP A 130 -13.92 10.90 18.07
C TRP A 130 -13.85 11.90 19.22
N ALA A 131 -13.01 12.93 19.08
CA ALA A 131 -12.85 13.94 20.13
C ALA A 131 -14.03 14.92 20.17
N ASP A 132 -14.65 15.19 19.02
CA ASP A 132 -15.76 16.14 18.86
C ASP A 132 -15.43 17.49 19.53
N GLU A 133 -16.20 17.90 20.53
CA GLU A 133 -16.00 19.13 21.32
C GLU A 133 -14.84 19.03 22.33
N ALA A 134 -14.51 17.81 22.77
CA ALA A 134 -13.49 17.58 23.80
C ALA A 134 -12.09 17.89 23.26
N SER A 135 -11.27 18.55 24.08
CA SER A 135 -9.90 18.87 23.67
C SER A 135 -9.04 17.60 23.54
N LEU A 136 -8.22 17.51 22.50
CA LEU A 136 -7.23 16.43 22.34
C LEU A 136 -6.16 16.45 23.46
N THR A 137 -6.02 17.56 24.17
CA THR A 137 -5.21 17.64 25.40
C THR A 137 -5.80 16.79 26.53
N GLN A 138 -7.11 16.56 26.53
CA GLN A 138 -7.84 15.73 27.48
C GLN A 138 -8.21 14.36 26.88
N ALA A 139 -7.57 13.94 25.80
CA ALA A 139 -7.88 12.69 25.08
C ALA A 139 -7.92 11.44 25.98
N ARG A 140 -7.20 11.44 27.11
CA ARG A 140 -7.22 10.35 28.09
C ARG A 140 -8.56 10.18 28.81
N ALA A 141 -9.35 11.24 28.91
CA ALA A 141 -10.62 11.28 29.64
C ALA A 141 -11.84 11.03 28.73
N ILE A 142 -11.62 10.94 27.41
CA ILE A 142 -12.69 10.71 26.44
C ILE A 142 -13.06 9.23 26.44
N ASP A 143 -14.35 8.93 26.65
CA ASP A 143 -14.92 7.60 26.62
C ASP A 143 -16.02 7.52 25.54
N PRO A 144 -16.05 6.49 24.68
CA PRO A 144 -15.12 5.36 24.60
C PRO A 144 -13.71 5.79 24.20
N ALA A 145 -12.69 5.05 24.66
CA ALA A 145 -11.32 5.28 24.21
C ALA A 145 -11.18 5.16 22.68
N PHE A 146 -10.26 5.91 22.08
CA PHE A 146 -10.11 5.99 20.61
C PHE A 146 -10.01 4.64 19.89
N PRO A 147 -9.26 3.63 20.37
CA PRO A 147 -9.23 2.31 19.74
C PRO A 147 -10.60 1.62 19.71
N THR A 148 -11.41 1.78 20.76
CA THR A 148 -12.76 1.22 20.86
C THR A 148 -13.69 1.92 19.88
N TYR A 149 -13.62 3.26 19.80
CA TYR A 149 -14.37 4.05 18.83
C TYR A 149 -14.11 3.61 17.38
N LEU A 150 -12.85 3.36 17.00
CA LEU A 150 -12.49 3.00 15.63
C LEU A 150 -13.09 1.66 15.16
N VAL A 151 -13.44 0.76 16.08
CA VAL A 151 -14.11 -0.52 15.74
C VAL A 151 -15.54 -0.29 15.26
N THR A 152 -16.22 0.71 15.82
CA THR A 152 -17.61 1.06 15.48
C THR A 152 -17.69 2.15 14.42
N ALA A 153 -16.61 2.90 14.19
CA ALA A 153 -16.52 3.97 13.20
C ALA A 153 -16.75 3.46 11.77
N ARG A 154 -17.16 4.37 10.88
CA ARG A 154 -17.51 4.07 9.48
C ARG A 154 -16.97 5.15 8.55
N ASP A 155 -16.73 4.76 7.30
CA ASP A 155 -16.45 5.71 6.23
C ASP A 155 -17.76 6.36 5.75
N ASP A 156 -17.70 7.66 5.42
CA ASP A 156 -18.83 8.37 4.83
C ASP A 156 -19.38 7.63 3.59
N GLY A 157 -20.67 7.31 3.63
CA GLY A 157 -21.37 6.69 2.50
C GLY A 157 -21.07 5.21 2.28
N LYS A 158 -20.28 4.55 3.15
CA LYS A 158 -20.08 3.09 3.07
C LYS A 158 -20.87 2.36 4.15
N PRO A 159 -21.70 1.37 3.78
CA PRO A 159 -22.32 0.50 4.77
C PRO A 159 -21.26 -0.45 5.33
N GLY A 160 -20.86 -0.24 6.58
CA GLY A 160 -20.02 -1.18 7.33
C GLY A 160 -18.94 -0.51 8.18
N PRO A 161 -18.36 -1.26 9.14
CA PRO A 161 -17.26 -0.77 9.97
C PRO A 161 -15.99 -0.55 9.15
N LEU A 162 -15.06 0.22 9.70
CA LEU A 162 -13.74 0.40 9.10
C LEU A 162 -13.01 -0.94 8.92
N SER A 163 -12.28 -1.05 7.80
CA SER A 163 -11.41 -2.21 7.61
C SER A 163 -10.35 -2.27 8.71
N ARG A 164 -9.92 -3.48 9.09
CA ARG A 164 -8.83 -3.68 10.04
C ARG A 164 -7.57 -2.90 9.68
N SER A 165 -7.20 -2.86 8.40
CA SER A 165 -6.06 -2.05 7.93
C SER A 165 -6.27 -0.56 8.16
N THR A 166 -7.49 -0.06 7.97
CA THR A 166 -7.84 1.33 8.24
C THR A 166 -7.70 1.65 9.72
N ILE A 167 -8.22 0.80 10.61
CA ILE A 167 -8.12 0.98 12.07
C ILE A 167 -6.65 1.06 12.50
N VAL A 168 -5.82 0.10 12.08
CA VAL A 168 -4.38 0.07 12.40
C VAL A 168 -3.66 1.32 11.91
N ARG A 169 -4.00 1.81 10.71
CA ARG A 169 -3.43 3.04 10.15
C ARG A 169 -3.94 4.28 10.88
N GLY A 170 -5.21 4.32 11.28
CA GLY A 170 -5.82 5.35 12.12
C GLY A 170 -5.09 5.51 13.45
N LEU A 171 -4.92 4.41 14.18
CA LEU A 171 -4.16 4.38 15.44
C LEU A 171 -2.70 4.81 15.24
N SER A 172 -2.06 4.35 14.17
CA SER A 172 -0.70 4.76 13.86
C SER A 172 -0.58 6.26 13.58
N ALA A 173 -1.54 6.83 12.85
CA ALA A 173 -1.58 8.27 12.59
C ALA A 173 -1.81 9.08 13.87
N ALA A 174 -2.73 8.63 14.74
CA ALA A 174 -2.99 9.27 16.02
C ALA A 174 -1.75 9.27 16.93
N ARG A 175 -1.02 8.14 17.02
CA ARG A 175 0.23 8.10 17.78
C ARG A 175 1.25 9.11 17.27
N LEU A 176 1.51 9.13 15.96
CA LEU A 176 2.46 10.06 15.37
C LEU A 176 2.05 11.51 15.60
N PHE A 177 0.76 11.81 15.53
CA PHE A 177 0.22 13.12 15.87
C PHE A 177 0.49 13.48 17.34
N PHE A 178 0.11 12.63 18.30
CA PHE A 178 0.29 12.93 19.72
C PHE A 178 1.77 13.01 20.14
N SER A 179 2.63 12.15 19.58
CA SER A 179 4.08 12.23 19.80
C SER A 179 4.64 13.55 19.29
N TRP A 180 4.25 13.99 18.09
CA TRP A 180 4.66 15.28 17.55
C TRP A 180 4.09 16.45 18.36
N ALA A 181 2.80 16.44 18.68
CA ALA A 181 2.12 17.52 19.41
C ALA A 181 2.71 17.73 20.81
N ARG A 182 3.15 16.65 21.48
CA ARG A 182 3.86 16.76 22.77
C ARG A 182 5.24 17.39 22.62
N ALA A 183 5.96 17.08 21.55
CA ALA A 183 7.27 17.66 21.28
C ALA A 183 7.16 19.15 20.90
N GLU A 184 6.17 19.49 20.07
CA GLU A 184 5.94 20.85 19.57
C GLU A 184 5.33 21.77 20.64
N TRP A 185 4.36 21.25 21.42
CA TRP A 185 3.64 22.02 22.44
C TRP A 185 3.62 21.30 23.80
N PRO A 186 4.78 21.18 24.47
CA PRO A 186 4.91 20.41 25.71
C PRO A 186 4.02 20.92 26.84
N GLY A 187 3.78 22.23 26.91
CA GLY A 187 2.87 22.82 27.91
C GLY A 187 1.40 22.42 27.70
N ARG A 188 0.96 22.38 26.43
CA ARG A 188 -0.45 22.11 26.06
C ARG A 188 -0.79 20.61 26.15
N TYR A 189 0.14 19.75 25.72
CA TYR A 189 -0.03 18.29 25.70
C TYR A 189 0.63 17.58 26.90
N LYS A 190 0.87 18.29 28.01
CA LYS A 190 1.53 17.76 29.22
C LYS A 190 0.85 16.51 29.80
N SER A 191 -0.48 16.45 29.74
CA SER A 191 -1.33 15.33 30.20
C SER A 191 -1.18 14.05 29.37
N ILE A 192 -0.72 14.18 28.13
CA ILE A 192 -0.55 13.08 27.17
C ILE A 192 0.83 12.47 27.36
N THR A 193 0.88 11.35 28.07
CA THR A 193 2.13 10.64 28.39
C THR A 193 2.55 9.70 27.26
N GLU A 194 3.85 9.42 27.15
CA GLU A 194 4.38 8.44 26.18
C GLU A 194 3.73 7.06 26.38
N SER A 195 3.58 6.65 27.64
CA SER A 195 2.96 5.37 27.99
C SER A 195 1.51 5.29 27.47
N TRP A 196 0.74 6.38 27.56
CA TRP A 196 -0.62 6.41 27.01
C TRP A 196 -0.64 6.37 25.48
N ILE A 197 0.28 7.09 24.81
CA ILE A 197 0.42 7.02 23.34
C ILE A 197 0.68 5.56 22.93
N ASN A 198 1.51 4.84 23.67
CA ASN A 198 1.81 3.43 23.43
C ASN A 198 0.61 2.48 23.63
N LEU A 199 -0.42 2.91 24.37
CA LEU A 199 -1.68 2.17 24.53
C LEU A 199 -2.62 2.33 23.32
N LEU A 200 -2.38 3.30 22.43
CA LEU A 200 -3.14 3.46 21.18
C LEU A 200 -2.76 2.35 20.17
N GLN A 201 -3.18 1.13 20.50
CA GLN A 201 -2.91 -0.09 19.75
C GLN A 201 -4.23 -0.78 19.41
N PRO A 202 -4.29 -1.47 18.26
CA PRO A 202 -5.45 -2.30 17.94
C PRO A 202 -5.62 -3.38 19.01
N GLY A 203 -6.86 -3.74 19.36
CA GLY A 203 -7.16 -4.87 20.25
C GLY A 203 -6.54 -6.18 19.77
N ARG A 204 -6.43 -7.19 20.66
CA ARG A 204 -5.73 -8.47 20.36
C ARG A 204 -6.26 -9.14 19.08
N ASP A 205 -7.56 -9.14 18.88
CA ASP A 205 -8.22 -9.76 17.72
C ASP A 205 -7.86 -9.04 16.40
N LEU A 206 -7.63 -7.72 16.48
CA LEU A 206 -7.13 -6.90 15.38
C LEU A 206 -5.60 -6.96 15.23
N ARG A 207 -4.86 -7.58 16.15
CA ARG A 207 -3.41 -7.83 16.04
C ARG A 207 -3.09 -9.19 15.44
N LEU A 208 -3.84 -10.23 15.82
CA LEU A 208 -3.63 -11.59 15.35
C LEU A 208 -4.21 -11.75 13.94
N GLN A 209 -3.36 -11.85 12.91
CA GLN A 209 -3.82 -12.21 11.56
C GLN A 209 -4.16 -13.69 11.56
N ASN A 210 -5.38 -14.03 11.99
CA ASN A 210 -5.83 -15.42 12.02
C ASN A 210 -6.30 -15.90 10.64
N ASP A 211 -6.53 -14.97 9.71
CA ASP A 211 -6.97 -15.32 8.35
C ASP A 211 -5.77 -15.36 7.40
N LEU A 212 -5.50 -16.54 6.84
CA LEU A 212 -4.63 -16.70 5.68
C LEU A 212 -5.30 -16.00 4.50
N ARG A 213 -4.72 -14.87 4.05
CA ARG A 213 -5.14 -14.22 2.82
C ARG A 213 -4.75 -15.09 1.64
N ILE A 214 -5.71 -15.85 1.14
CA ILE A 214 -5.58 -16.55 -0.14
C ILE A 214 -5.65 -15.47 -1.22
N HIS A 215 -4.52 -15.21 -1.85
CA HIS A 215 -4.47 -14.35 -3.02
C HIS A 215 -4.81 -15.20 -4.25
N GLU A 216 -5.82 -14.77 -5.01
CA GLU A 216 -6.10 -15.34 -6.32
C GLU A 216 -5.03 -14.85 -7.30
N PHE A 217 -4.45 -15.79 -8.04
CA PHE A 217 -3.46 -15.53 -9.07
C PHE A 217 -3.98 -16.09 -10.39
N TYR A 218 -3.73 -15.36 -11.47
CA TYR A 218 -4.00 -15.87 -12.80
C TYR A 218 -2.91 -16.86 -13.21
N THR A 219 -3.34 -17.98 -13.77
CA THR A 219 -2.50 -18.99 -14.38
C THR A 219 -2.04 -18.55 -15.78
N LEU A 220 -1.01 -19.20 -16.30
CA LEU A 220 -0.53 -18.94 -17.65
C LEU A 220 -1.61 -19.21 -18.70
N ASP A 221 -2.40 -20.26 -18.52
CA ASP A 221 -3.42 -20.65 -19.49
C ASP A 221 -4.59 -19.66 -19.49
N GLU A 222 -5.01 -19.15 -18.33
CA GLU A 222 -6.01 -18.07 -18.25
C GLU A 222 -5.53 -16.81 -18.97
N VAL A 223 -4.26 -16.42 -18.81
CA VAL A 223 -3.71 -15.24 -19.50
C VAL A 223 -3.54 -15.49 -21.00
N ARG A 224 -3.21 -16.71 -21.42
CA ARG A 224 -3.21 -17.09 -22.84
C ARG A 224 -4.61 -17.01 -23.44
N SER A 225 -5.62 -17.53 -22.76
CA SER A 225 -7.01 -17.41 -23.18
C SER A 225 -7.44 -15.94 -23.27
N LEU A 226 -7.05 -15.10 -22.31
CA LEU A 226 -7.29 -13.66 -22.35
C LEU A 226 -6.63 -13.00 -23.57
N ALA A 227 -5.43 -13.43 -23.96
CA ALA A 227 -4.73 -12.92 -25.14
C ALA A 227 -5.38 -13.33 -26.47
N THR A 228 -6.22 -14.37 -26.47
CA THR A 228 -6.95 -14.85 -27.67
C THR A 228 -8.38 -14.31 -27.79
N VAL A 229 -8.89 -13.61 -26.77
CA VAL A 229 -10.22 -12.98 -26.83
C VAL A 229 -10.28 -12.01 -28.00
N SER A 230 -11.33 -12.13 -28.83
CA SER A 230 -11.58 -11.18 -29.92
C SER A 230 -11.87 -9.78 -29.35
N VAL A 231 -11.25 -8.76 -29.95
CA VAL A 231 -11.39 -7.36 -29.55
C VAL A 231 -11.83 -6.54 -30.75
N GLU A 232 -12.81 -5.67 -30.56
CA GLU A 232 -13.40 -4.88 -31.65
C GLU A 232 -12.85 -3.45 -31.66
N THR A 233 -12.41 -2.97 -30.49
CA THR A 233 -11.96 -1.58 -30.31
C THR A 233 -10.48 -1.48 -29.94
N LEU A 234 -9.86 -0.34 -30.29
CA LEU A 234 -8.49 -0.03 -29.85
C LEU A 234 -8.35 0.00 -28.31
N ARG A 235 -9.42 0.38 -27.60
CA ARG A 235 -9.42 0.42 -26.14
C ARG A 235 -9.31 -0.99 -25.54
N GLU A 236 -10.04 -1.94 -26.10
CA GLU A 236 -10.00 -3.36 -25.71
C GLU A 236 -8.65 -3.97 -26.05
N ARG A 237 -8.14 -3.74 -27.27
CA ARG A 237 -6.82 -4.22 -27.67
C ARG A 237 -5.72 -3.69 -26.74
N ARG A 238 -5.81 -2.42 -26.33
CA ARG A 238 -4.89 -1.82 -25.35
C ARG A 238 -5.03 -2.45 -23.96
N ALA A 239 -6.25 -2.75 -23.53
CA ALA A 239 -6.51 -3.40 -22.24
C ALA A 239 -5.96 -4.83 -22.22
N GLN A 240 -6.19 -5.60 -23.29
CA GLN A 240 -5.65 -6.95 -23.48
C GLN A 240 -4.13 -6.95 -23.47
N ALA A 241 -3.49 -6.09 -24.27
CA ALA A 241 -2.03 -5.96 -24.29
C ALA A 241 -1.48 -5.54 -22.91
N GLY A 242 -2.14 -4.61 -22.22
CA GLY A 242 -1.75 -4.17 -20.88
C GLY A 242 -1.83 -5.29 -19.83
N ALA A 243 -2.89 -6.10 -19.87
CA ALA A 243 -3.04 -7.25 -18.96
C ALA A 243 -1.93 -8.28 -19.18
N CYS A 244 -1.66 -8.64 -20.45
CA CYS A 244 -0.56 -9.53 -20.80
C CYS A 244 0.80 -8.97 -20.35
N LEU A 245 1.04 -7.67 -20.54
CA LEU A 245 2.30 -7.04 -20.14
C LEU A 245 2.49 -7.03 -18.62
N LEU A 246 1.44 -6.77 -17.84
CA LEU A 246 1.50 -6.84 -16.37
C LEU A 246 1.83 -8.25 -15.90
N TYR A 247 1.22 -9.26 -16.51
CA TYR A 247 1.47 -10.66 -16.17
C TYR A 247 2.93 -11.05 -16.47
N LEU A 248 3.42 -10.75 -17.67
CA LEU A 248 4.77 -11.13 -18.10
C LEU A 248 5.89 -10.39 -17.37
N SER A 249 5.67 -9.11 -17.04
CA SER A 249 6.73 -8.25 -16.46
C SER A 249 6.69 -8.17 -14.93
N GLY A 250 5.57 -8.49 -14.30
CA GLY A 250 5.35 -8.25 -12.88
C GLY A 250 5.42 -6.77 -12.46
N MET A 251 5.37 -5.83 -13.40
CA MET A 251 5.43 -4.40 -13.08
C MET A 251 4.16 -3.94 -12.38
N ARG A 252 4.26 -2.83 -11.63
CA ARG A 252 3.08 -2.22 -11.02
C ARG A 252 2.21 -1.52 -12.07
N ALA A 253 0.91 -1.48 -11.85
CA ALA A 253 -0.05 -0.79 -12.72
C ALA A 253 0.35 0.68 -13.00
N ASP A 254 0.82 1.41 -12.00
CA ASP A 254 1.28 2.80 -12.17
C ASP A 254 2.50 2.91 -13.09
N ALA A 255 3.40 1.93 -13.06
CA ALA A 255 4.56 1.89 -13.93
C ALA A 255 4.10 1.66 -15.37
N LEU A 256 3.22 0.68 -15.61
CA LEU A 256 2.62 0.45 -16.93
C LEU A 256 1.92 1.70 -17.46
N ALA A 257 1.08 2.35 -16.64
CA ALA A 257 0.31 3.53 -17.02
C ALA A 257 1.18 4.78 -17.29
N SER A 258 2.48 4.71 -17.04
CA SER A 258 3.45 5.78 -17.30
C SER A 258 4.55 5.37 -18.26
N LEU A 259 4.52 4.13 -18.78
CA LEU A 259 5.58 3.53 -19.54
C LEU A 259 5.68 4.20 -20.94
N PRO A 260 6.76 4.94 -21.23
CA PRO A 260 6.96 5.49 -22.57
C PRO A 260 7.30 4.36 -23.55
N ILE A 261 6.93 4.53 -24.82
CA ILE A 261 7.26 3.55 -25.87
C ILE A 261 8.77 3.33 -26.02
N ALA A 262 9.58 4.37 -25.77
CA ALA A 262 11.05 4.30 -25.80
C ALA A 262 11.65 3.36 -24.73
N CYS A 263 10.86 2.94 -23.75
CA CYS A 263 11.25 1.98 -22.71
C CYS A 263 10.88 0.53 -23.08
N VAL A 264 10.35 0.28 -24.27
CA VAL A 264 10.00 -1.05 -24.77
C VAL A 264 10.99 -1.44 -25.86
N ASP A 265 11.77 -2.49 -25.60
CA ASP A 265 12.70 -3.07 -26.56
C ASP A 265 12.16 -4.43 -27.02
N LEU A 266 11.48 -4.42 -28.16
CA LEU A 266 10.89 -5.63 -28.73
C LEU A 266 11.95 -6.57 -29.34
N VAL A 267 13.13 -6.05 -29.71
CA VAL A 267 14.20 -6.86 -30.30
C VAL A 267 14.80 -7.77 -29.24
N ASN A 268 15.04 -7.23 -28.04
CA ASN A 268 15.58 -7.99 -26.92
C ASN A 268 14.51 -8.56 -25.97
N GLY A 269 13.23 -8.27 -26.23
CA GLY A 269 12.12 -8.67 -25.35
C GLY A 269 12.19 -8.04 -23.96
N GLN A 270 12.65 -6.78 -23.86
CA GLN A 270 12.89 -6.10 -22.60
C GLN A 270 11.95 -4.91 -22.39
N ILE A 271 11.63 -4.66 -21.11
CA ILE A 271 10.95 -3.44 -20.68
C ILE A 271 11.79 -2.77 -19.62
N LEU A 272 12.16 -1.53 -19.87
CA LEU A 272 13.02 -0.73 -19.01
C LEU A 272 12.16 0.15 -18.10
N GLN A 273 12.14 -0.11 -16.79
CA GLN A 273 11.41 0.75 -15.86
C GLN A 273 12.33 1.88 -15.39
N LEU A 274 12.45 2.94 -16.21
CA LEU A 274 13.35 4.06 -15.97
C LEU A 274 12.60 5.31 -15.49
N PRO A 275 12.69 5.70 -14.20
CA PRO A 275 12.06 6.92 -13.71
C PRO A 275 12.55 8.20 -14.38
N LEU A 276 13.81 8.22 -14.83
CA LEU A 276 14.38 9.32 -15.62
C LEU A 276 13.66 9.52 -16.95
N MET A 277 13.05 8.46 -17.49
CA MET A 277 12.26 8.51 -18.72
C MET A 277 10.76 8.76 -18.43
N GLY A 278 10.38 8.97 -17.17
CA GLY A 278 9.00 9.23 -16.75
C GLY A 278 8.25 8.04 -16.16
N VAL A 279 8.89 6.86 -16.05
CA VAL A 279 8.22 5.68 -15.47
C VAL A 279 8.00 5.86 -13.96
N ARG A 280 6.74 5.82 -13.54
CA ARG A 280 6.31 5.93 -12.13
C ARG A 280 6.52 4.62 -11.39
N THR A 281 7.76 4.37 -10.98
CA THR A 281 8.11 3.23 -10.13
C THR A 281 8.01 3.57 -8.63
N LYS A 282 7.89 2.54 -7.80
CA LYS A 282 7.91 2.72 -6.34
C LYS A 282 9.27 3.25 -5.91
N ASN A 283 9.26 4.32 -5.11
CA ASN A 283 10.46 4.98 -4.58
C ASN A 283 11.43 5.46 -5.67
N ARG A 284 10.94 5.71 -6.90
CA ARG A 284 11.77 6.15 -8.05
C ARG A 284 12.98 5.25 -8.31
N LYS A 285 12.85 3.95 -8.03
CA LYS A 285 13.89 2.96 -8.32
C LYS A 285 13.78 2.46 -9.75
N SER A 286 14.89 2.38 -10.46
CA SER A 286 14.92 1.74 -11.78
C SER A 286 14.89 0.22 -11.64
N ALA A 287 14.25 -0.46 -12.60
CA ALA A 287 14.24 -1.91 -12.73
C ALA A 287 14.37 -2.33 -14.20
#